data_AF-A0A077XQQ2-F1
#
_entry.id   AF-A0A077XQQ2-F1
#
_cell.length_a   1.000
_cell.length_b   1.000
_cell.length_c   1.000
_cell.angle_alpha   90.00
_cell.angle_beta   90.00
_cell.angle_gamma   90.00
#
_symmetry.space_group_name_H-M   'P 1'
#
loop_
_entity.id
_entity.type
_entity.pdbx_description
1 polymer ?
#
loop_
_entity_poly.entity_id
_entity_poly.type
_entity_poly.pdbx_seq_one_letter_code
_entity_poly.pdbx_strand_id
1 'polypeptide(L)'
;MAKTENNETLKVELDPATAKVIADLENKVKALKSELDTNDQLHSDEVDKLNLKIKELEEANATLTASNDEFFTNKDYLEAELELITSERDQAHAEMLQMSKALSSAQVAVKNGYQTVEYGDKTYAIHGKVFNFKGREYTSDDLLSDEELVAELLKIKVGFLVEVAKED
;
A
#
# COMPACT_ATOMS: atom_id res chain seq x y z
N MET A 1 -28.81 -18.23 109.99
CA MET A 1 -27.33 -18.34 110.08
C MET A 1 -26.82 -18.71 108.70
N ALA A 2 -26.10 -17.78 108.08
CA ALA A 2 -25.46 -17.96 106.79
C ALA A 2 -24.23 -18.87 106.91
N LYS A 3 -23.97 -19.71 105.89
CA LYS A 3 -22.60 -20.01 105.47
C LYS A 3 -22.52 -20.07 103.95
N THR A 4 -21.64 -19.20 103.50
CA THR A 4 -21.25 -18.77 102.17
C THR A 4 -20.52 -19.88 101.41
N GLU A 5 -20.77 -19.89 100.10
CA GLU A 5 -19.96 -20.29 98.94
C GLU A 5 -18.64 -21.04 99.16
N ASN A 6 -18.42 -22.07 98.34
CA ASN A 6 -17.10 -22.28 97.75
C ASN A 6 -17.29 -22.78 96.30
N ASN A 7 -17.54 -21.84 95.39
CA ASN A 7 -17.41 -22.07 93.95
C ASN A 7 -15.91 -21.99 93.63
N GLU A 8 -15.17 -23.03 94.00
CA GLU A 8 -13.78 -23.18 93.58
C GLU A 8 -13.77 -23.44 92.08
N THR A 9 -13.48 -22.39 91.31
CA THR A 9 -12.93 -22.49 89.97
C THR A 9 -11.84 -23.55 89.94
N LEU A 10 -12.16 -24.73 89.39
CA LEU A 10 -11.20 -25.75 88.98
C LEU A 10 -10.24 -25.12 87.96
N LYS A 11 -9.12 -24.57 88.45
CA LYS A 11 -7.95 -24.34 87.61
C LYS A 11 -7.37 -25.72 87.31
N VAL A 12 -7.72 -26.27 86.15
CA VAL A 12 -7.04 -27.45 85.60
C VAL A 12 -5.61 -27.02 85.30
N GLU A 13 -4.66 -27.36 86.17
CA GLU A 13 -3.24 -27.26 85.86
C GLU A 13 -2.91 -28.33 84.81
N LEU A 14 -2.69 -27.88 83.57
CA LEU A 14 -2.12 -28.72 82.53
C LEU A 14 -0.74 -29.19 82.98
N ASP A 15 -0.45 -30.48 82.75
CA ASP A 15 0.88 -30.98 83.01
C ASP A 15 1.91 -30.25 82.10
N PRO A 16 3.16 -30.09 82.55
CA PRO A 16 4.16 -29.30 81.83
C PRO A 16 4.43 -29.79 80.40
N ALA A 17 4.24 -31.08 80.11
CA ALA A 17 4.46 -31.61 78.77
C ALA A 17 3.33 -31.19 77.82
N THR A 18 2.07 -31.30 78.26
CA THR A 18 0.92 -30.83 77.48
C THR A 18 0.94 -29.32 77.26
N ALA A 19 1.29 -28.54 78.29
CA ALA A 19 1.43 -27.08 78.17
C ALA A 19 2.50 -26.68 77.15
N LYS A 20 3.64 -27.39 77.11
CA LYS A 20 4.70 -27.17 76.13
C LYS A 20 4.24 -27.47 74.70
N VAL A 21 3.52 -28.58 74.49
CA VAL A 21 3.00 -28.95 73.17
C VAL A 21 2.01 -27.91 72.65
N ILE A 22 1.12 -27.39 73.50
CA ILE A 22 0.18 -26.32 73.12
C ILE A 22 0.95 -25.06 72.70
N ALA A 23 1.93 -24.62 73.50
CA ALA A 23 2.75 -23.46 73.16
C ALA A 23 3.52 -23.64 71.84
N ASP A 24 4.07 -24.82 71.57
CA ASP A 24 4.76 -25.13 70.32
C ASP A 24 3.80 -25.11 69.11
N LEU A 25 2.57 -25.61 69.27
CA LEU A 25 1.52 -25.55 68.24
C LEU A 25 1.04 -24.12 67.98
N GLU A 26 0.85 -23.31 69.03
CA GLU A 26 0.48 -21.90 68.92
C GLU A 26 1.55 -21.11 68.16
N ASN A 27 2.83 -21.36 68.47
CA ASN A 27 3.95 -20.76 67.76
C ASN A 27 3.98 -21.18 66.28
N LYS A 28 3.73 -22.45 65.96
CA LYS A 28 3.63 -22.93 64.58
C LYS A 28 2.47 -22.30 63.82
N VAL A 29 1.28 -22.21 64.44
CA VAL A 29 0.12 -21.56 63.82
C VAL A 29 0.38 -20.08 63.55
N LYS A 30 1.06 -19.39 64.48
CA LYS A 30 1.44 -17.98 64.29
C LYS A 30 2.43 -17.82 63.13
N ALA A 31 3.42 -18.71 63.02
CA ALA A 31 4.38 -18.71 61.91
C ALA A 31 3.68 -18.97 60.56
N LEU A 32 2.85 -20.00 60.48
CA LEU A 32 2.11 -20.34 59.26
C LEU A 32 1.15 -19.22 58.80
N LYS A 33 0.50 -18.53 59.74
CA LYS A 33 -0.32 -17.35 59.42
C LYS A 33 0.51 -16.21 58.82
N SER A 34 1.67 -15.93 59.42
CA SER A 34 2.58 -14.90 58.89
C SER A 34 3.13 -15.25 57.51
N GLU A 35 3.43 -16.53 57.27
CA GLU A 35 3.86 -17.02 55.95
C GLU A 35 2.74 -16.90 54.91
N LEU A 36 1.51 -17.25 55.29
CA LEU A 36 0.33 -17.10 54.44
C LEU A 36 0.09 -15.64 54.05
N ASP A 37 0.09 -14.73 55.03
CA ASP A 37 -0.11 -13.30 54.78
C ASP A 37 0.98 -12.73 53.85
N THR A 38 2.23 -13.17 54.02
CA THR A 38 3.36 -12.77 53.16
C THR A 38 3.17 -13.29 51.74
N ASN A 39 2.72 -14.54 51.60
CA ASN A 39 2.50 -15.16 50.30
C ASN A 39 1.33 -14.52 49.55
N ASP A 40 0.25 -14.16 50.25
CA ASP A 40 -0.88 -13.44 49.68
C ASP A 40 -0.47 -12.05 49.19
N GLN A 41 0.35 -11.33 49.96
CA GLN A 41 0.90 -10.04 49.54
C GLN A 41 1.80 -10.18 48.29
N LEU A 42 2.69 -11.18 48.28
CA LEU A 42 3.57 -11.42 47.13
C LEU A 42 2.77 -11.73 45.86
N HIS A 43 1.75 -12.59 45.94
CA HIS A 43 0.88 -12.88 44.81
C HIS A 43 0.12 -11.63 44.35
N SER A 44 -0.38 -10.81 45.28
CA SER A 44 -1.05 -9.55 44.93
C SER A 44 -0.10 -8.62 44.17
N ASP A 45 1.12 -8.43 44.67
CA ASP A 45 2.13 -7.58 44.04
C ASP A 45 2.54 -8.08 42.65
N GLU A 46 2.62 -9.40 42.46
CA GLU A 46 2.90 -10.01 41.16
C GLU A 46 1.75 -9.81 40.17
N VAL A 47 0.51 -9.99 40.61
CA VAL A 47 -0.69 -9.76 39.79
C VAL A 47 -0.76 -8.29 39.36
N ASP A 48 -0.48 -7.35 40.25
CA ASP A 48 -0.49 -5.92 39.92
C ASP A 48 0.58 -5.57 38.88
N LYS A 49 1.79 -6.13 39.01
CA LYS A 49 2.86 -5.97 38.01
C LYS A 49 2.47 -6.54 36.65
N LEU A 50 1.84 -7.72 36.62
CA LEU A 50 1.39 -8.34 35.38
C LEU A 50 0.29 -7.50 34.72
N ASN A 51 -0.67 -6.99 35.49
CA ASN A 51 -1.73 -6.13 34.98
C ASN A 51 -1.18 -4.83 34.39
N LEU A 52 -0.21 -4.20 35.06
CA LEU A 52 0.49 -3.05 34.50
C LEU A 52 1.19 -3.40 33.18
N LYS A 53 1.85 -4.56 33.12
CA LYS A 53 2.56 -4.97 31.91
C LYS A 53 1.61 -5.27 30.74
N ILE A 54 0.48 -5.90 31.01
CA ILE A 54 -0.57 -6.15 30.03
C ILE A 54 -1.06 -4.82 29.45
N LYS A 55 -1.36 -3.85 30.31
CA LYS A 55 -1.82 -2.53 29.88
C LYS A 55 -0.80 -1.82 28.99
N GLU A 56 0.49 -1.83 29.36
CA GLU A 56 1.56 -1.27 28.51
C GLU A 56 1.62 -1.94 27.12
N LEU A 57 1.44 -3.27 27.07
CA LEU A 57 1.44 -4.03 25.83
C LEU A 57 0.21 -3.73 24.97
N GLU A 58 -0.96 -3.56 25.59
CA GLU A 58 -2.19 -3.16 24.90
C GLU A 58 -2.05 -1.77 24.27
N GLU A 59 -1.50 -0.80 25.02
CA GLU A 59 -1.24 0.55 24.52
C GLU A 59 -0.22 0.56 23.36
N ALA A 60 0.86 -0.21 23.48
CA ALA A 60 1.85 -0.36 22.42
C ALA A 60 1.24 -1.02 21.17
N ASN A 61 0.41 -2.05 21.35
CA ASN A 61 -0.24 -2.75 20.25
C ASN A 61 -1.27 -1.87 19.53
N ALA A 62 -2.02 -1.04 20.27
CA ALA A 62 -2.93 -0.06 19.70
C ALA A 62 -2.16 0.96 18.83
N THR A 63 -1.01 1.44 19.31
CA THR A 63 -0.14 2.37 18.57
C THR A 63 0.40 1.74 17.29
N LEU A 64 0.86 0.49 17.36
CA LEU A 64 1.33 -0.26 16.18
C LEU A 64 0.22 -0.50 15.17
N THR A 65 -1.00 -0.79 15.64
CA THR A 65 -2.18 -0.97 14.77
C THR A 65 -2.48 0.31 14.00
N ALA A 66 -2.55 1.45 14.69
CA ALA A 66 -2.79 2.75 14.06
C ALA A 66 -1.68 3.10 13.04
N SER A 67 -0.42 2.86 13.40
CA SER A 67 0.70 3.11 12.49
C SER A 67 0.66 2.21 11.24
N ASN A 68 0.22 0.96 11.39
CA ASN A 68 0.05 0.07 10.24
C ASN A 68 -1.09 0.52 9.33
N ASP A 69 -2.21 0.97 9.89
CA ASP A 69 -3.34 1.48 9.11
C ASP A 69 -2.95 2.72 8.29
N GLU A 70 -2.17 3.64 8.90
CA GLU A 70 -1.60 4.79 8.19
C GLU A 70 -0.63 4.35 7.08
N PHE A 71 0.21 3.35 7.34
CA PHE A 71 1.15 2.82 6.35
C PHE A 71 0.42 2.22 5.14
N PHE A 72 -0.64 1.43 5.35
CA PHE A 72 -1.43 0.88 4.27
C PHE A 72 -2.16 1.96 3.47
N THR A 73 -2.71 2.97 4.14
CA THR A 73 -3.33 4.12 3.48
C THR A 73 -2.35 4.86 2.57
N ASN A 74 -1.12 5.11 3.05
CA ASN A 74 -0.08 5.75 2.26
C ASN A 74 0.41 4.87 1.10
N LYS A 75 0.51 3.55 1.32
CA LYS A 75 0.87 2.60 0.28
C LYS A 75 -0.15 2.64 -0.86
N ASP A 76 -1.44 2.56 -0.55
CA ASP A 76 -2.52 2.58 -1.54
C ASP A 76 -2.53 3.90 -2.33
N TYR A 77 -2.30 5.03 -1.65
CA TYR A 77 -2.16 6.33 -2.29
C TYR A 77 -0.99 6.37 -3.29
N LEU A 78 0.19 5.89 -2.88
CA LEU A 78 1.39 5.87 -3.73
C LEU A 78 1.23 4.90 -4.92
N GLU A 79 0.55 3.77 -4.74
CA GLU A 79 0.25 2.83 -5.83
C GLU A 79 -0.65 3.50 -6.88
N ALA A 80 -1.69 4.24 -6.47
CA ALA A 80 -2.54 4.99 -7.39
C ALA A 80 -1.79 6.12 -8.12
N GLU A 81 -0.90 6.84 -7.42
CA GLU A 81 -0.09 7.91 -8.02
C GLU A 81 0.91 7.35 -9.05
N LEU A 82 1.50 6.18 -8.79
CA LEU A 82 2.37 5.49 -9.74
C LEU A 82 1.62 5.05 -11.00
N GLU A 83 0.38 4.57 -10.88
CA GLU A 83 -0.44 4.21 -12.04
C GLU A 83 -0.73 5.41 -12.93
N LEU A 84 -1.10 6.56 -12.32
CA LEU A 84 -1.33 7.81 -13.04
C LEU A 84 -0.07 8.28 -13.79
N ILE A 85 1.08 8.36 -13.10
CA ILE A 85 2.34 8.78 -13.71
C ILE A 85 2.76 7.84 -14.84
N THR A 86 2.54 6.54 -14.67
CA THR A 86 2.82 5.54 -15.71
C THR A 86 1.97 5.78 -16.96
N SER A 87 0.68 6.05 -16.77
CA SER A 87 -0.24 6.37 -17.87
C SER A 87 0.15 7.68 -18.58
N GLU A 88 0.47 8.73 -17.84
CA GLU A 88 0.89 10.02 -18.41
C GLU A 88 2.20 9.89 -19.18
N ARG A 89 3.16 9.13 -18.65
CA ARG A 89 4.42 8.82 -19.34
C ARG A 89 4.17 8.09 -20.65
N ASP A 90 3.30 7.09 -20.66
CA ASP A 90 3.01 6.29 -21.85
C ASP A 90 2.31 7.13 -22.92
N GLN A 91 1.39 8.03 -22.52
CA GLN A 91 0.78 9.00 -23.42
C GLN A 91 1.83 9.96 -24.01
N ALA A 92 2.67 10.56 -23.16
CA ALA A 92 3.71 11.49 -23.61
C ALA A 92 4.70 10.81 -24.57
N HIS A 93 5.03 9.53 -24.33
CA HIS A 93 5.88 8.76 -25.22
C HIS A 93 5.20 8.50 -26.59
N ALA A 94 3.90 8.19 -26.60
CA ALA A 94 3.14 8.02 -27.84
C ALA A 94 3.08 9.34 -28.65
N GLU A 95 2.83 10.47 -27.99
CA GLU A 95 2.84 11.79 -28.61
C GLU A 95 4.23 12.15 -29.17
N MET A 96 5.31 11.86 -28.43
CA MET A 96 6.67 12.08 -28.90
C MET A 96 7.00 11.25 -30.15
N LEU A 97 6.55 10.00 -30.22
CA LEU A 97 6.71 9.16 -31.41
C LEU A 97 5.96 9.74 -32.62
N GLN A 98 4.74 10.24 -32.42
CA GLN A 98 3.98 10.90 -33.48
C GLN A 98 4.68 12.18 -33.97
N MET A 99 5.17 13.01 -33.03
CA MET A 99 5.93 14.22 -33.37
C MET A 99 7.21 13.89 -34.12
N SER A 100 7.93 12.84 -33.70
CA SER A 100 9.15 12.38 -34.39
C SER A 100 8.85 11.98 -35.83
N LYS A 101 7.78 11.23 -36.08
CA LYS A 101 7.36 10.86 -37.44
C LYS A 101 7.01 12.08 -38.28
N ALA A 102 6.20 12.99 -37.73
CA ALA A 102 5.82 14.22 -38.41
C ALA A 102 7.05 15.08 -38.76
N LEU A 103 8.03 15.17 -37.86
CA LEU A 103 9.27 15.89 -38.10
C LEU A 103 10.12 15.23 -39.19
N SER A 104 10.24 13.91 -39.20
CA SER A 104 10.93 13.17 -40.28
C SER A 104 10.28 13.42 -41.63
N SER A 105 8.95 13.34 -41.71
CA SER A 105 8.20 13.65 -42.94
C SER A 105 8.40 15.10 -43.39
N ALA A 106 8.35 16.06 -42.45
CA ALA A 106 8.62 17.46 -42.76
C ALA A 106 10.06 17.70 -43.26
N GLN A 107 11.06 17.02 -42.67
CA GLN A 107 12.45 17.11 -43.10
C GLN A 107 12.66 16.56 -44.52
N VAL A 108 12.08 15.40 -44.83
CA VAL A 108 12.09 14.83 -46.18
C VAL A 108 11.44 15.80 -47.16
N ALA A 109 10.32 16.40 -46.76
CA ALA A 109 9.60 17.32 -47.61
C ALA A 109 10.37 18.61 -47.91
N VAL A 110 11.05 19.16 -46.89
CA VAL A 110 11.92 20.33 -47.03
C VAL A 110 13.15 19.99 -47.89
N LYS A 111 13.78 18.84 -47.68
CA LYS A 111 14.97 18.41 -48.43
C LYS A 111 14.67 18.22 -49.92
N ASN A 112 13.51 17.65 -50.24
CA ASN A 112 13.22 17.20 -51.60
C ASN A 112 12.19 18.07 -52.35
N GLY A 113 11.59 19.08 -51.71
CA GLY A 113 10.66 20.02 -52.33
C GLY A 113 9.28 19.44 -52.66
N TYR A 114 8.90 18.30 -52.07
CA TYR A 114 7.59 17.65 -52.20
C TYR A 114 7.03 17.29 -50.83
N GLN A 115 5.70 17.20 -50.64
CA GLN A 115 5.14 16.66 -49.38
C GLN A 115 5.16 15.12 -49.41
N THR A 116 5.12 14.47 -48.24
CA THR A 116 5.01 13.01 -48.14
C THR A 116 3.78 12.57 -47.35
N VAL A 117 3.26 11.40 -47.67
CA VAL A 117 2.20 10.72 -46.91
C VAL A 117 2.61 9.28 -46.59
N GLU A 118 2.30 8.81 -45.39
CA GLU A 118 2.47 7.41 -45.01
C GLU A 118 1.18 6.64 -45.29
N TYR A 119 1.30 5.45 -45.87
CA TYR A 119 0.18 4.52 -46.04
C TYR A 119 0.68 3.10 -45.81
N GLY A 120 0.16 2.45 -44.76
CA GLY A 120 0.76 1.22 -44.22
C GLY A 120 2.19 1.45 -43.74
N ASP A 121 3.13 0.59 -44.17
CA ASP A 121 4.55 0.66 -43.78
C ASP A 121 5.43 1.46 -44.75
N LYS A 122 4.81 2.17 -45.70
CA LYS A 122 5.47 2.84 -46.82
C LYS A 122 5.21 4.35 -46.82
N THR A 123 6.18 5.09 -47.34
CA THR A 123 6.12 6.54 -47.51
C THR A 123 6.02 6.88 -49.00
N TYR A 124 5.10 7.77 -49.36
CA TYR A 124 4.88 8.20 -50.73
C TYR A 124 5.10 9.71 -50.87
N ALA A 125 5.82 10.12 -51.90
CA ALA A 125 5.97 11.51 -52.31
C ALA A 125 4.72 11.96 -53.06
N ILE A 126 4.20 13.12 -52.67
CA ILE A 126 3.07 13.78 -53.31
C ILE A 126 3.61 14.75 -54.36
N HIS A 127 3.35 14.44 -55.63
CA HIS A 127 3.77 15.25 -56.76
C HIS A 127 2.62 16.15 -57.25
N GLY A 128 2.80 17.47 -57.11
CA GLY A 128 1.83 18.48 -57.52
C GLY A 128 0.97 18.97 -56.37
N LYS A 129 0.52 20.23 -56.46
CA LYS A 129 -0.28 20.89 -55.40
C LYS A 129 -1.77 20.63 -55.54
N VAL A 130 -2.24 20.40 -56.76
CA VAL A 130 -3.65 20.26 -57.11
C VAL A 130 -3.76 19.22 -58.23
N PHE A 131 -4.73 18.32 -58.13
CA PHE A 131 -5.03 17.31 -59.15
C PHE A 131 -6.54 17.04 -59.22
N ASN A 132 -7.00 16.54 -60.36
CA ASN A 132 -8.40 16.16 -60.54
C ASN A 132 -8.55 14.65 -60.47
N PHE A 133 -9.46 14.16 -59.61
CA PHE A 133 -9.77 12.75 -59.48
C PHE A 133 -11.30 12.55 -59.42
N LYS A 134 -11.83 11.62 -60.22
CA LYS A 134 -13.28 11.36 -60.35
C LYS A 134 -14.13 12.63 -60.58
N GLY A 135 -13.59 13.62 -61.29
CA GLY A 135 -14.29 14.88 -61.59
C GLY A 135 -14.38 15.87 -60.43
N ARG A 136 -13.62 15.65 -59.35
CA ARG A 136 -13.41 16.61 -58.27
C ARG A 136 -11.94 17.02 -58.21
N GLU A 137 -11.70 18.26 -57.86
CA GLU A 137 -10.37 18.79 -57.60
C GLU A 137 -9.97 18.47 -56.16
N TYR A 138 -8.74 18.01 -55.99
CA TYR A 138 -8.11 17.67 -54.72
C TYR A 138 -6.74 18.35 -54.64
N THR A 139 -6.32 18.61 -53.41
CA THR A 139 -5.03 19.22 -53.07
C THR A 139 -4.12 18.20 -52.40
N SER A 140 -2.85 18.57 -52.24
CA SER A 140 -1.91 17.76 -51.46
C SER A 140 -2.31 17.66 -49.99
N ASP A 141 -3.01 18.65 -49.43
CA ASP A 141 -3.50 18.61 -48.04
C ASP A 141 -4.67 17.63 -47.86
N ASP A 142 -5.50 17.44 -48.90
CA ASP A 142 -6.55 16.41 -48.90
C ASP A 142 -5.93 15.00 -48.79
N LEU A 143 -4.77 14.78 -49.41
CA LEU A 143 -4.04 13.50 -49.30
C LEU A 143 -3.43 13.27 -47.93
N LEU A 144 -3.11 14.33 -47.18
CA LEU A 144 -2.57 14.22 -45.83
C LEU A 144 -3.65 13.92 -44.78
N SER A 145 -4.91 14.14 -45.12
CA SER A 145 -6.05 14.05 -44.20
C SER A 145 -7.04 12.93 -44.55
N ASP A 146 -7.02 12.42 -45.79
CA ASP A 146 -7.92 11.36 -46.27
C ASP A 146 -7.14 10.10 -46.68
N GLU A 147 -7.04 9.14 -45.75
CA GLU A 147 -6.35 7.86 -45.97
C GLU A 147 -7.08 6.98 -47.01
N GLU A 148 -8.41 7.11 -47.15
CA GLU A 148 -9.17 6.37 -48.15
C GLU A 148 -8.85 6.88 -49.56
N LEU A 149 -8.71 8.20 -49.72
CA LEU A 149 -8.28 8.80 -50.99
C LEU A 149 -6.88 8.30 -51.39
N VAL A 150 -5.94 8.25 -50.44
CA VAL A 150 -4.59 7.71 -50.69
C VAL A 150 -4.67 6.24 -51.12
N ALA A 151 -5.46 5.42 -50.43
CA ALA A 151 -5.68 4.01 -50.78
C ALA A 151 -6.24 3.85 -52.20
N GLU A 152 -7.24 4.66 -52.57
CA GLU A 152 -7.84 4.62 -53.91
C GLU A 152 -6.83 4.99 -55.00
N LEU A 153 -6.06 6.06 -54.80
CA LEU A 153 -5.06 6.53 -55.75
C LEU A 153 -3.91 5.52 -55.94
N LEU A 154 -3.47 4.87 -54.86
CA LEU A 154 -2.47 3.80 -54.93
C LEU A 154 -2.99 2.59 -55.70
N LYS A 155 -4.27 2.22 -55.53
CA LYS A 155 -4.89 1.09 -56.23
C LYS A 155 -4.90 1.26 -57.75
N ILE A 156 -5.10 2.49 -58.22
CA ILE A 156 -5.12 2.82 -59.65
C ILE A 156 -3.73 3.23 -60.19
N LYS A 157 -2.70 3.30 -59.33
CA LYS A 157 -1.33 3.67 -59.66
C LYS A 157 -1.22 5.03 -60.38
N VAL A 158 -1.94 6.03 -59.90
CA VAL A 158 -1.77 7.39 -60.42
C VAL A 158 -0.38 7.93 -60.12
N GLY A 159 0.23 8.65 -61.06
CA GLY A 159 1.58 9.21 -60.92
C GLY A 159 1.72 10.35 -59.91
N PHE A 160 0.67 10.68 -59.15
CA PHE A 160 0.69 11.69 -58.10
C PHE A 160 1.35 11.19 -56.81
N LEU A 161 1.37 9.88 -56.59
CA LEU A 161 1.99 9.23 -55.45
C LEU A 161 3.12 8.32 -55.92
N VAL A 162 4.35 8.64 -55.52
CA VAL A 162 5.54 7.85 -55.86
C VAL A 162 6.17 7.33 -54.57
N GLU A 163 6.36 6.01 -54.46
CA GLU A 163 6.99 5.41 -53.28
C GLU A 163 8.41 5.98 -53.11
N VAL A 164 8.69 6.53 -51.93
CA VAL A 164 10.01 7.02 -51.56
C VAL A 164 10.76 5.83 -50.97
N ALA A 165 11.90 5.48 -51.58
CA ALA A 165 12.79 4.49 -50.97
C ALA A 165 13.25 5.03 -49.60
N LYS A 166 13.20 4.19 -48.56
CA LYS A 166 13.82 4.53 -47.27
C LYS A 166 15.31 4.76 -47.55
N GLU A 167 15.80 5.98 -47.37
CA GLU A 167 17.24 6.22 -47.35
C GLU A 167 17.79 5.46 -46.13
N ASP A 168 18.62 4.44 -46.38
CA ASP A 168 19.37 3.68 -45.37
C ASP A 168 20.38 4.57 -44.61
#